data_AF-A0A2V8B503-F1
#
_entry.id   AF-A0A2V8B503-F1
#
_cell.length_a   1.000
_cell.length_b   1.000
_cell.length_c   1.000
_cell.angle_alpha   90.00
_cell.angle_beta   90.00
_cell.angle_gamma   90.00
#
_symmetry.space_group_name_H-M   'P 1'
#
loop_
_entity.id
_entity.type
_entity.pdbx_description
1 polymer ?
#
loop_
_entity_poly.entity_id
_entity_poly.type
_entity_poly.pdbx_seq_one_letter_code
_entity_poly.pdbx_strand_id
1 'polypeptide(L)'
;MLRSDPVFHVFFEINDLDHFPQAYVAGDPIFKGIFEDNDRRKRLMAIINYNTDVSQFWEWSGRGLRPFDQTNEAYKLGVNYLIYGLTH
;
A
#
# COMPACT_ATOMS: atom_id res chain seq x y z
N MET A 1 -0.64 -5.40 9.25
CA MET A 1 0.77 -5.55 8.83
C MET A 1 1.63 -4.72 9.78
N LEU A 2 2.93 -4.95 9.83
CA LEU A 2 3.87 -4.12 10.57
C LEU A 2 4.59 -3.20 9.59
N ARG A 3 5.01 -2.01 10.04
CA ARG A 3 5.76 -1.07 9.19
C ARG A 3 7.04 -1.69 8.64
N SER A 4 7.65 -2.61 9.38
CA SER A 4 8.85 -3.35 8.98
C SER A 4 8.60 -4.53 8.03
N ASP A 5 7.36 -4.79 7.60
CA ASP A 5 7.09 -5.91 6.69
C ASP A 5 7.78 -5.64 5.33
N PRO A 6 8.47 -6.62 4.70
CA PRO A 6 9.35 -6.38 3.53
C PRO A 6 8.66 -5.74 2.32
N VAL A 7 7.36 -5.98 2.16
CA VAL A 7 6.55 -5.38 1.10
C VAL A 7 6.56 -3.84 1.13
N PHE A 8 6.85 -3.19 2.25
CA PHE A 8 6.97 -1.73 2.31
C PHE A 8 8.37 -1.20 1.99
N HIS A 9 9.33 -2.09 1.71
CA HIS A 9 10.75 -1.76 1.55
C HIS A 9 11.42 -2.47 0.36
N VAL A 10 10.67 -3.22 -0.45
CA VAL A 10 11.23 -4.09 -1.49
C VAL A 10 11.82 -3.32 -2.68
N PHE A 11 11.32 -2.12 -2.96
CA PHE A 11 11.82 -1.26 -4.03
C PHE A 11 11.86 0.21 -3.60
N PHE A 12 10.72 0.74 -3.16
CA PHE A 12 10.62 2.02 -2.46
C PHE A 12 10.56 1.82 -0.95
N GLU A 13 11.08 2.80 -0.24
CA GLU A 13 10.97 2.91 1.22
C GLU A 13 9.67 3.63 1.61
N ILE A 14 8.77 2.94 2.31
CA ILE A 14 7.51 3.48 2.82
C ILE A 14 7.48 3.35 4.34
N ASN A 15 7.78 4.44 5.04
CA ASN A 15 7.97 4.44 6.49
C ASN A 15 6.74 4.91 7.30
N ASP A 16 5.85 5.69 6.68
CA ASP A 16 4.62 6.17 7.29
C ASP A 16 3.39 5.54 6.63
N LEU A 17 2.80 4.59 7.34
CA LEU A 17 1.55 3.95 6.93
C LEU A 17 0.34 4.50 7.68
N ASP A 18 0.56 5.19 8.79
CA ASP A 18 -0.51 5.67 9.67
C ASP A 18 -1.16 6.93 9.08
N HIS A 19 -0.40 7.72 8.30
CA HIS A 19 -0.89 8.89 7.57
C HIS A 19 -0.87 8.70 6.05
N PHE A 20 -0.98 7.45 5.58
CA PHE A 20 -0.98 7.18 4.14
C PHE A 20 -2.16 7.89 3.44
N PRO A 21 -1.97 8.47 2.24
CA PRO A 21 -3.03 9.21 1.55
C PRO A 21 -4.34 8.41 1.40
N GLN A 22 -5.46 9.08 1.66
CA GLN A 22 -6.79 8.50 1.59
C GLN A 22 -7.69 9.28 0.66
N ALA A 23 -8.42 8.57 -0.21
CA ALA A 23 -9.28 9.19 -1.19
C ALA A 23 -10.70 9.48 -0.66
N TYR A 24 -11.20 8.65 0.25
CA TYR A 24 -12.48 8.82 0.96
C TYR A 24 -12.28 8.93 2.47
N VAL A 25 -13.11 9.77 3.10
CA VAL A 25 -12.96 10.16 4.50
C VAL A 25 -13.93 9.36 5.37
N ALA A 26 -13.41 8.35 6.07
CA ALA A 26 -13.85 7.95 7.41
C ALA A 26 -12.89 6.88 7.99
N GLY A 27 -12.07 7.27 8.97
CA GLY A 27 -11.21 6.38 9.74
C GLY A 27 -9.76 6.28 9.26
N ASP A 28 -8.91 5.71 10.11
CA ASP A 28 -7.47 5.59 9.84
C ASP A 28 -7.18 4.55 8.75
N PRO A 29 -6.08 4.71 8.00
CA PRO A 29 -5.71 3.75 6.97
C PRO A 29 -5.21 2.48 7.66
N ILE A 30 -5.70 1.31 7.25
CA ILE A 30 -5.29 0.04 7.86
C ILE A 30 -4.84 -0.93 6.78
N PHE A 31 -3.56 -1.31 6.84
CA PHE A 31 -3.00 -2.36 6.01
C PHE A 31 -3.07 -3.70 6.72
N LYS A 32 -3.86 -4.64 6.19
CA LYS A 32 -3.95 -6.02 6.68
C LYS A 32 -3.33 -6.97 5.67
N GLY A 33 -2.73 -8.04 6.16
CA GLY A 33 -2.09 -9.06 5.33
C GLY A 33 -2.64 -10.44 5.65
N ILE A 34 -2.85 -11.25 4.63
CA ILE A 34 -3.11 -12.69 4.73
C ILE A 34 -1.80 -13.38 4.39
N PHE A 35 -1.28 -14.16 5.32
CA PHE A 35 -0.01 -14.87 5.17
C PHE A 35 -0.25 -16.35 4.87
N GLU A 36 0.71 -16.99 4.20
CA GLU A 36 0.65 -18.42 3.91
C GLU A 36 0.41 -19.21 5.22
N ASP A 37 -0.54 -20.16 5.18
CA ASP A 37 -1.00 -20.94 6.34
C ASP A 37 -1.40 -20.11 7.57
N ASN A 38 -1.75 -18.82 7.38
CA ASN A 38 -2.02 -17.87 8.46
C ASN A 38 -0.84 -17.69 9.43
N ASP A 39 0.39 -17.97 8.99
CA ASP A 39 1.63 -17.78 9.76
C ASP A 39 2.37 -16.51 9.28
N ARG A 40 2.43 -15.50 10.15
CA ARG A 40 3.11 -14.21 9.87
C ARG A 40 4.60 -14.30 9.53
N ARG A 41 5.24 -15.44 9.83
CA ARG A 41 6.65 -15.68 9.50
C ARG A 41 6.84 -16.14 8.05
N LYS A 42 5.75 -16.53 7.37
CA LYS A 42 5.75 -16.96 5.97
C LYS A 42 5.42 -15.80 5.03
N ARG A 43 5.42 -16.06 3.73
CA ARG A 43 5.17 -15.03 2.72
C ARG A 43 3.75 -14.46 2.79
N LEU A 44 3.63 -13.18 2.45
CA LEU A 44 2.36 -12.49 2.29
C LEU A 44 1.69 -12.98 1.01
N MET A 45 0.44 -13.42 1.11
CA MET A 45 -0.35 -13.96 0.00
C MET A 45 -1.35 -12.94 -0.55
N ALA A 46 -1.92 -12.10 0.32
CA ALA A 46 -2.84 -11.05 -0.08
C ALA A 46 -2.76 -9.87 0.89
N ILE A 47 -3.04 -8.68 0.35
CA ILE A 47 -3.07 -7.44 1.13
C ILE A 47 -4.44 -6.78 1.03
N ILE A 48 -4.89 -6.21 2.14
CA ILE A 48 -6.14 -5.49 2.25
C ILE A 48 -5.79 -4.05 2.62
N ASN A 49 -6.09 -3.14 1.69
CA ASN A 49 -5.95 -1.70 1.83
C ASN A 49 -7.26 -1.12 2.39
N TYR A 50 -7.47 -1.18 3.70
CA TYR A 50 -8.70 -0.70 4.32
C TYR A 50 -8.64 0.82 4.55
N ASN A 51 -9.71 1.55 4.21
CA ASN A 51 -9.84 3.00 4.36
C ASN A 51 -8.72 3.84 3.70
N THR A 52 -8.18 3.39 2.57
CA THR A 52 -7.18 4.16 1.79
C THR A 52 -7.69 4.54 0.42
N ASP A 53 -8.40 3.61 -0.26
CA ASP A 53 -8.78 3.74 -1.67
C ASP A 53 -7.61 4.18 -2.57
N VAL A 54 -6.51 3.44 -2.46
CA VAL A 54 -5.26 3.66 -3.21
C VAL A 54 -5.51 3.76 -4.71
N SER A 55 -6.45 2.95 -5.23
CA SER A 55 -6.80 2.89 -6.65
C SER A 55 -7.24 4.23 -7.23
N GLN A 56 -7.95 5.05 -6.44
CA GLN A 56 -8.44 6.33 -6.94
C GLN A 56 -7.30 7.32 -7.21
N PHE A 57 -6.19 7.24 -6.49
CA PHE A 57 -5.01 8.04 -6.79
C PHE A 57 -4.40 7.67 -8.15
N TRP A 58 -4.43 6.40 -8.53
CA TRP A 58 -3.99 5.96 -9.86
C TRP A 58 -4.97 6.38 -10.95
N GLU A 59 -6.28 6.22 -10.71
CA GLU A 59 -7.36 6.57 -11.64
C GLU A 59 -7.29 8.03 -12.10
N TRP A 60 -7.01 8.95 -11.17
CA TRP A 60 -7.06 10.39 -11.44
C TRP A 60 -5.71 11.10 -11.51
N SER A 61 -4.62 10.34 -11.43
CA SER A 61 -3.22 10.81 -11.45
C SER A 61 -2.90 11.82 -12.56
N GLY A 62 -3.46 11.63 -13.75
CA GLY A 62 -3.25 12.50 -14.92
C GLY A 62 -4.33 13.57 -15.13
N ARG A 63 -5.31 13.69 -14.22
CA ARG A 63 -6.48 14.58 -14.37
C ARG A 63 -6.50 15.74 -13.37
N GLY A 64 -5.55 15.80 -12.45
CA GLY A 64 -5.45 16.86 -11.45
C GLY A 64 -6.52 16.81 -10.34
N LEU A 65 -7.32 15.74 -10.27
CA LEU A 65 -8.34 15.57 -9.22
C LEU A 65 -7.71 15.17 -7.87
N ARG A 66 -6.51 14.60 -7.89
CA ARG A 66 -5.74 14.22 -6.70
C ARG A 66 -4.39 14.94 -6.67
N PRO A 67 -3.90 15.35 -5.49
CA PRO A 67 -2.57 15.92 -5.35
C PRO A 67 -1.49 14.98 -5.92
N PHE A 68 -0.51 15.55 -6.63
CA PHE A 68 0.52 14.79 -7.33
C PHE A 68 1.44 14.02 -6.36
N ASP A 69 1.77 14.64 -5.23
CA ASP A 69 2.53 14.04 -4.14
C ASP A 69 1.82 12.80 -3.57
N GLN A 70 0.53 12.89 -3.27
CA GLN A 70 -0.27 11.77 -2.77
C GLN A 70 -0.37 10.65 -3.82
N THR A 71 -0.51 11.03 -5.09
CA THR A 71 -0.52 10.10 -6.22
C THR A 71 0.79 9.32 -6.34
N ASN A 72 1.93 9.98 -6.10
CA ASN A 72 3.23 9.32 -6.10
C ASN A 72 3.36 8.29 -4.97
N GLU A 73 2.86 8.58 -3.76
CA GLU A 73 2.87 7.60 -2.67
C GLU A 73 2.04 6.36 -3.01
N ALA A 74 0.87 6.54 -3.64
CA ALA A 74 0.08 5.43 -4.14
C ALA A 74 0.85 4.59 -5.18
N TYR A 75 1.55 5.23 -6.12
CA TYR A 75 2.38 4.50 -7.10
C TYR A 75 3.52 3.71 -6.46
N LYS A 76 4.21 4.30 -5.48
CA LYS A 76 5.28 3.60 -4.74
C LYS A 76 4.75 2.31 -4.11
N LEU A 77 3.59 2.40 -3.46
CA LEU A 77 2.93 1.25 -2.84
C LEU A 77 2.57 0.18 -3.89
N GLY A 78 2.00 0.58 -5.02
CA GLY A 78 1.65 -0.33 -6.11
C GLY A 78 2.87 -1.04 -6.72
N VAL A 79 3.96 -0.31 -6.96
CA VAL A 79 5.23 -0.88 -7.45
C VAL A 79 5.78 -1.88 -6.45
N ASN A 80 5.81 -1.52 -5.17
CA ASN A 80 6.24 -2.42 -4.11
C ASN A 80 5.43 -3.72 -4.07
N TYR A 81 4.10 -3.66 -4.21
CA TYR A 81 3.26 -4.86 -4.23
C TYR A 81 3.59 -5.77 -5.41
N LEU A 82 3.80 -5.17 -6.59
CA LEU A 82 4.11 -5.88 -7.82
C LEU A 82 5.50 -6.55 -7.71
N ILE A 83 6.51 -5.83 -7.25
CA ILE A 83 7.85 -6.38 -7.04
C ILE A 83 7.83 -7.47 -5.97
N TYR A 84 7.15 -7.26 -4.84
CA TYR A 84 7.04 -8.29 -3.79
C TYR A 84 6.48 -9.59 -4.35
N GLY A 85 5.37 -9.53 -5.10
CA GLY A 85 4.75 -10.71 -5.71
C GLY A 85 5.59 -11.40 -6.79
N LEU A 86 6.61 -10.73 -7.32
CA LEU A 86 7.56 -11.32 -8.28
C LEU A 86 8.82 -11.90 -7.61
N THR A 87 9.10 -11.57 -6.34
CA THR A 87 10.37 -11.91 -5.69
C THR A 87 10.26 -12.68 -4.37
N HIS A 88 9.06 -12.89 -3.82
CA HIS A 88 8.80 -13.59 -2.55
C HIS A 88 7.71 -14.65 -2.69
#